data_AF-A0A959XW46-F1
#
_entry.id   AF-A0A959XW46-F1
#
_cell.length_a   1.000
_cell.length_b   1.000
_cell.length_c   1.000
_cell.angle_alpha   90.00
_cell.angle_beta   90.00
_cell.angle_gamma   90.00
#
_symmetry.space_group_name_H-M   'P 1'
#
loop_
_entity.id
_entity.type
_entity.pdbx_description
1 polymer ?
#
loop_
_entity_poly.entity_id
_entity_poly.type
_entity_poly.pdbx_seq_one_letter_code
_entity_poly.pdbx_strand_id
1 'polypeptide(L)'
;MGFRFLGVGCLLAGLCGCTYSNEEDLYPINYCDTASVTYSGSVRPIIELNCAVAGCHVPGGDAPGDYTSYTGVKARVDDGSLLPSINQSPDAVAMPPYGMLSECDIAKITEWVQQGAPQN
;
A
#
# COMPACT_ATOMS: atom_id res chain seq x y z
N MET A 1 2.22 -26.13 -62.71
CA MET A 1 1.10 -26.46 -61.80
C MET A 1 0.74 -25.18 -61.06
N GLY A 2 -0.21 -24.36 -61.50
CA GLY A 2 -1.65 -24.58 -61.45
C GLY A 2 -2.25 -23.49 -60.55
N PHE A 3 -2.50 -22.30 -61.12
CA PHE A 3 -2.97 -21.10 -60.41
C PHE A 3 -4.47 -20.93 -60.66
N ARG A 4 -5.32 -21.17 -59.65
CA ARG A 4 -6.74 -20.76 -59.64
C ARG A 4 -7.25 -20.71 -58.20
N PHE A 5 -7.82 -19.58 -57.80
CA PHE A 5 -9.09 -19.39 -57.07
C PHE A 5 -9.18 -17.88 -56.75
N LEU A 6 -9.83 -17.12 -57.62
CA LEU A 6 -11.25 -16.71 -57.56
C LEU A 6 -11.37 -15.37 -56.82
N GLY A 7 -11.46 -14.29 -57.59
CA GLY A 7 -11.83 -12.98 -57.07
C GLY A 7 -13.29 -12.97 -56.63
N VAL A 8 -13.56 -12.40 -55.46
CA VAL A 8 -14.90 -11.98 -55.05
C VAL A 8 -14.80 -10.60 -54.43
N GLY A 9 -15.30 -9.63 -55.21
CA GLY A 9 -16.16 -8.53 -54.78
C GLY A 9 -15.83 -7.79 -53.49
N CYS A 10 -15.12 -6.67 -53.64
CA CYS A 10 -15.26 -5.50 -52.78
C CYS A 10 -16.72 -5.01 -52.82
N LEU A 11 -17.45 -4.98 -51.70
CA LEU A 11 -18.60 -4.09 -51.50
C LEU A 11 -19.01 -4.01 -50.02
N LEU A 12 -18.83 -2.80 -49.49
CA LEU A 12 -19.65 -2.10 -48.49
C LEU A 12 -19.44 -2.35 -46.98
N ALA A 13 -18.85 -1.30 -46.40
CA ALA A 13 -19.24 -0.62 -45.16
C ALA A 13 -19.09 -1.38 -43.83
N GLY A 14 -18.11 -0.93 -43.04
CA GLY A 14 -18.03 -1.24 -41.62
C GLY A 14 -16.58 -1.40 -41.22
N LEU A 15 -15.98 -0.32 -40.72
CA LEU A 15 -14.67 -0.33 -40.06
C LEU A 15 -14.74 -1.35 -38.92
N CYS A 16 -14.25 -2.56 -39.14
CA CYS A 16 -13.85 -3.46 -38.06
C CYS A 16 -12.53 -2.92 -37.52
N GLY A 17 -12.59 -1.74 -36.90
CA GLY A 17 -11.56 -1.29 -35.99
C GLY A 17 -11.65 -2.22 -34.80
N CYS A 18 -10.77 -3.21 -34.74
CA CYS A 18 -10.41 -3.79 -33.46
C CYS A 18 -9.71 -2.64 -32.71
N THR A 19 -10.46 -1.90 -31.89
CA THR A 19 -9.82 -1.06 -30.89
C THR A 19 -9.00 -2.03 -30.07
N TYR A 20 -7.68 -1.89 -30.14
CA TYR A 20 -6.77 -2.47 -29.18
C TYR A 20 -7.30 -2.04 -27.82
N SER A 21 -7.94 -2.96 -27.08
CA SER A 21 -8.24 -2.71 -25.68
C SER A 21 -6.87 -2.58 -25.02
N ASN A 22 -6.39 -1.35 -24.90
CA ASN A 22 -5.23 -1.05 -24.07
C ASN A 22 -5.54 -1.62 -22.69
N GLU A 23 -4.70 -2.55 -22.26
CA GLU A 23 -4.62 -3.13 -20.93
C GLU A 23 -4.43 -2.08 -19.80
N GLU A 24 -4.43 -0.79 -20.14
CA GLU A 24 -4.42 0.33 -19.20
C GLU A 24 -5.72 0.45 -18.38
N ASP A 25 -6.83 -0.17 -18.81
CA ASP A 25 -8.08 -0.24 -18.01
C ASP A 25 -8.05 -1.35 -16.92
N LEU A 26 -6.98 -2.15 -16.83
CA LEU A 26 -6.81 -3.19 -15.81
C LEU A 26 -5.95 -2.74 -14.61
N TYR A 27 -5.40 -1.53 -14.64
CA TYR A 27 -4.67 -0.99 -13.49
C TYR A 27 -5.64 -0.22 -12.60
N PRO A 28 -5.97 -0.73 -11.40
CA PRO A 28 -6.61 0.12 -10.41
C PRO A 28 -5.59 1.22 -10.11
N ILE A 29 -5.93 2.47 -10.44
CA ILE A 29 -5.23 3.62 -9.88
C ILE A 29 -5.38 3.48 -8.37
N ASN A 30 -4.34 2.98 -7.72
CA ASN A 30 -4.28 2.79 -6.28
C ASN A 30 -4.07 4.17 -5.67
N TYR A 31 -5.12 4.99 -5.70
CA TYR A 31 -5.12 6.35 -5.19
C TYR A 31 -4.88 6.28 -3.68
N CYS A 32 -3.63 6.51 -3.28
CA CYS A 32 -3.28 6.68 -1.89
C CYS A 32 -3.40 8.16 -1.54
N ASP A 33 -4.49 8.54 -0.89
CA ASP A 33 -4.64 9.89 -0.36
C ASP A 33 -3.74 10.08 0.86
N THR A 34 -2.69 10.89 0.69
CA THR A 34 -1.82 11.38 1.76
C THR A 34 -2.01 12.86 2.06
N ALA A 35 -2.97 13.55 1.42
CA ALA A 35 -3.16 14.98 1.57
C ALA A 35 -3.78 15.40 2.92
N SER A 36 -4.46 14.47 3.61
CA SER A 36 -5.16 14.75 4.87
C SER A 36 -5.01 13.59 5.87
N VAL A 37 -3.77 13.14 6.09
CA VAL A 37 -3.47 12.09 7.06
C VAL A 37 -3.63 12.60 8.50
N THR A 38 -4.38 11.86 9.31
CA THR A 38 -4.51 12.11 10.75
C THR A 38 -4.15 10.85 11.54
N TYR A 39 -3.78 11.02 12.81
CA TYR A 39 -3.54 9.85 13.66
C TYR A 39 -4.82 9.04 13.81
N SER A 40 -5.92 9.67 14.23
CA SER A 40 -7.19 9.00 14.52
C SER A 40 -7.83 8.38 13.29
N GLY A 41 -7.84 9.09 12.15
CA GLY A 41 -8.57 8.68 10.94
C GLY A 41 -7.77 7.78 10.00
N SER A 42 -6.45 7.89 9.97
CA SER A 42 -5.61 7.21 8.97
C SER A 42 -4.62 6.24 9.61
N VAL A 43 -3.82 6.68 10.58
CA VAL A 43 -2.70 5.89 11.11
C VAL A 43 -3.16 4.87 12.13
N ARG A 44 -4.05 5.26 13.04
CA ARG A 44 -4.54 4.40 14.12
C ARG A 44 -5.16 3.10 13.59
N PRO A 45 -6.03 3.12 12.57
CA PRO A 45 -6.54 1.87 11.98
C PRO A 45 -5.44 0.96 11.44
N ILE A 46 -4.39 1.52 10.82
CA ILE A 46 -3.25 0.74 10.29
C ILE A 46 -2.48 0.10 11.44
N ILE A 47 -2.21 0.86 12.51
CA ILE A 47 -1.51 0.38 13.71
C ILE A 47 -2.30 -0.72 14.41
N GLU A 48 -3.62 -0.56 14.57
CA GLU A 48 -4.47 -1.57 15.20
C GLU A 48 -4.52 -2.87 14.41
N LEU A 49 -4.56 -2.76 13.08
CA LEU A 49 -4.64 -3.92 12.20
C LEU A 49 -3.31 -4.68 12.10
N ASN A 50 -2.17 -3.97 12.10
CA ASN A 50 -0.89 -4.57 11.71
C ASN A 50 0.18 -4.56 12.82
N CYS A 51 -0.03 -3.86 13.91
CA CYS A 51 1.01 -3.67 14.93
C CYS A 51 0.49 -4.04 16.33
N ALA A 52 -0.64 -3.47 16.76
CA ALA A 52 -1.30 -3.78 18.03
C ALA A 52 -2.10 -5.09 17.98
N VAL A 53 -1.48 -6.13 17.41
CA VAL A 53 -2.06 -7.47 17.25
C VAL A 53 -1.86 -8.26 18.55
N ALA A 54 -2.88 -9.02 18.94
CA ALA A 54 -2.85 -9.84 20.16
C ALA A 54 -1.60 -10.75 20.18
N GLY A 55 -0.84 -10.66 21.27
CA GLY A 55 0.41 -11.42 21.46
C GLY A 55 1.67 -10.74 20.92
N CYS A 56 1.58 -9.65 20.16
CA CYS A 56 2.75 -8.92 19.66
C CYS A 56 2.94 -7.59 20.42
N HIS A 57 2.56 -6.44 19.84
CA HIS A 57 2.79 -5.12 20.45
C HIS A 57 1.59 -4.63 21.26
N VAL A 58 1.23 -5.41 22.26
CA VAL A 58 0.14 -5.13 23.22
C VAL A 58 0.68 -5.31 24.65
N PRO A 59 0.00 -4.82 25.69
CA PRO A 59 0.45 -5.02 27.06
C PRO A 59 0.62 -6.51 27.38
N GLY A 60 1.83 -6.91 27.75
CA GLY A 60 2.17 -8.31 28.04
C GLY A 60 2.33 -9.21 26.82
N GLY A 61 2.39 -8.65 25.60
CA GLY A 61 2.75 -9.38 24.39
C GLY A 61 4.24 -9.70 24.29
N ASP A 62 4.59 -10.54 23.32
CA ASP A 62 5.95 -11.05 23.11
C ASP A 62 6.87 -9.99 22.46
N ALA A 63 6.31 -8.98 21.80
CA ALA A 63 7.08 -7.93 21.14
C ALA A 63 7.18 -6.67 22.04
N PRO A 64 8.31 -5.96 22.02
CA PRO A 64 8.50 -4.78 22.86
C PRO A 64 7.59 -3.62 22.41
N GLY A 65 7.09 -2.87 23.38
CA GLY A 65 6.23 -1.71 23.16
C GLY A 65 4.74 -2.05 23.14
N ASP A 66 3.93 -1.11 23.63
CA ASP A 66 2.47 -1.21 23.64
C ASP A 66 1.89 -0.22 22.61
N TYR A 67 1.42 -0.75 21.48
CA TYR A 67 0.87 0.07 20.40
C TYR A 67 -0.66 0.22 20.50
N THR A 68 -1.27 -0.25 21.59
CA THR A 68 -2.67 0.07 21.91
C THR A 68 -2.86 1.53 22.32
N SER A 69 -1.77 2.29 22.50
CA SER A 69 -1.79 3.73 22.81
C SER A 69 -0.97 4.55 21.79
N TYR A 70 -1.35 5.82 21.61
CA TYR A 70 -0.55 6.77 20.81
C TYR A 70 0.87 6.91 21.37
N THR A 71 1.02 7.02 22.69
CA THR A 71 2.33 7.23 23.33
C THR A 71 3.31 6.11 23.03
N GLY A 72 2.85 4.84 23.02
CA GLY A 72 3.73 3.72 22.71
C GLY A 72 4.16 3.67 21.24
N VAL A 73 3.29 4.07 20.31
CA VAL A 73 3.66 4.24 18.89
C VAL A 73 4.63 5.41 18.73
N LYS A 74 4.32 6.55 19.35
CA LYS A 74 5.11 7.78 19.27
C LYS A 74 6.53 7.59 19.80
N ALA A 75 6.73 6.75 20.81
CA ALA A 75 8.07 6.38 21.27
C ALA A 75 8.96 5.78 20.16
N ARG A 76 8.38 5.03 19.20
CA ARG A 76 9.11 4.45 18.04
C ARG A 76 9.32 5.43 16.90
N VAL A 77 8.46 6.43 16.82
CA VAL A 77 8.71 7.58 15.95
C VAL A 77 9.90 8.36 16.50
N ASP A 78 9.93 8.61 17.81
CA ASP A 78 10.93 9.45 18.47
C ASP A 78 12.32 8.79 18.57
N ASP A 79 12.39 7.47 18.71
CA ASP A 79 13.65 6.72 18.64
C ASP A 79 14.11 6.43 17.19
N GLY A 80 13.30 6.82 16.20
CA GLY A 80 13.60 6.67 14.77
C GLY A 80 13.46 5.25 14.23
N SER A 81 12.99 4.28 15.02
CA SER A 81 12.92 2.88 14.60
C SER A 81 11.69 2.53 13.77
N LEU A 82 10.60 3.31 13.85
CA LEU A 82 9.33 2.96 13.20
C LEU A 82 9.46 2.80 11.68
N LEU A 83 9.98 3.82 10.98
CA LEU A 83 10.05 3.81 9.51
C LEU A 83 11.02 2.74 8.98
N PRO A 84 12.24 2.58 9.50
CA PRO A 84 13.13 1.49 9.05
C PRO A 84 12.51 0.11 9.25
N SER A 85 11.79 -0.11 10.36
CA SER A 85 11.13 -1.39 10.65
C SER A 85 9.99 -1.71 9.68
N ILE A 86 9.07 -0.76 9.41
CA ILE A 86 7.95 -0.99 8.48
C ILE A 86 8.38 -1.06 7.02
N ASN A 87 9.51 -0.43 6.67
CA ASN A 87 10.15 -0.55 5.36
C ASN A 87 11.05 -1.79 5.26
N GLN A 88 11.16 -2.58 6.34
CA GLN A 88 12.01 -3.77 6.43
C GLN A 88 13.44 -3.51 5.93
N SER A 89 14.02 -2.38 6.34
CA SER A 89 15.38 -1.99 5.95
C SER A 89 16.41 -3.00 6.49
N PRO A 90 17.54 -3.24 5.78
CA PRO A 90 18.50 -4.28 6.15
C PRO A 90 19.07 -4.19 7.58
N ASP A 91 19.18 -2.97 8.12
CA ASP A 91 19.74 -2.71 9.45
C ASP A 91 18.67 -2.56 10.55
N ALA A 92 17.41 -2.87 10.23
CA ALA A 92 16.27 -2.74 11.14
C ALA A 92 15.63 -4.10 11.44
N VAL A 93 14.93 -4.19 12.58
CA VAL A 93 14.05 -5.33 12.84
C VAL A 93 12.86 -5.23 11.89
N ALA A 94 12.77 -6.15 10.94
CA ALA A 94 11.71 -6.19 9.95
C ALA A 94 10.35 -6.44 10.62
N MET A 95 9.41 -5.51 10.42
CA MET A 95 8.04 -5.60 10.94
C MET A 95 7.04 -5.15 9.87
N PRO A 96 5.84 -5.74 9.80
CA PRO A 96 5.43 -6.96 10.50
C PRO A 96 6.22 -8.21 10.04
N PRO A 97 6.34 -9.25 10.87
CA PRO A 97 7.16 -10.43 10.56
C PRO A 97 6.52 -11.37 9.52
N TYR A 98 5.24 -11.17 9.21
CA TYR A 98 4.44 -11.99 8.29
C TYR A 98 4.32 -11.38 6.88
N GLY A 99 4.94 -10.23 6.65
CA GLY A 99 4.89 -9.53 5.36
C GLY A 99 4.90 -8.02 5.55
N MET A 100 5.40 -7.32 4.54
CA MET A 100 5.43 -5.87 4.53
C MET A 100 4.02 -5.29 4.39
N LEU A 101 3.81 -4.10 4.96
CA LEU A 101 2.56 -3.35 4.78
C LEU A 101 2.34 -2.99 3.29
N SER A 102 1.11 -2.62 2.95
CA SER A 102 0.85 -2.06 1.63
C SER A 102 1.62 -0.75 1.43
N GLU A 103 1.99 -0.44 0.18
CA GLU A 103 2.68 0.82 -0.14
C GLU A 103 1.90 2.05 0.35
N CYS A 104 0.57 2.00 0.28
CA CYS A 104 -0.26 3.12 0.74
C CYS A 104 -0.26 3.27 2.27
N ASP A 105 -0.25 2.16 3.02
CA ASP A 105 -0.18 2.23 4.48
C ASP A 105 1.17 2.77 4.93
N ILE A 106 2.27 2.35 4.29
CA ILE A 106 3.60 2.91 4.53
C ILE A 106 3.62 4.40 4.19
N ALA A 107 3.04 4.81 3.06
CA ALA A 107 2.98 6.21 2.65
C ALA A 107 2.21 7.07 3.67
N LYS A 108 1.06 6.60 4.16
CA LYS A 108 0.28 7.30 5.20
C LYS A 108 1.05 7.43 6.52
N ILE A 109 1.68 6.35 6.99
CA ILE A 109 2.49 6.41 8.22
C ILE A 109 3.67 7.36 8.03
N THR A 110 4.33 7.30 6.87
CA THR A 110 5.48 8.15 6.54
C THR A 110 5.09 9.62 6.54
N GLU A 111 4.00 9.98 5.86
CA GLU A 111 3.47 11.35 5.83
C GLU A 111 3.15 11.85 7.24
N TRP A 112 2.44 11.05 8.04
CA TRP A 112 2.14 11.41 9.43
C TRP A 112 3.40 11.63 10.27
N VAL A 113 4.42 10.77 10.13
CA VAL A 113 5.72 10.95 10.79
C VAL A 113 6.39 12.25 10.35
N GLN A 114 6.38 12.56 9.05
CA GLN A 114 6.94 13.80 8.50
C GLN A 114 6.24 15.07 9.02
N GLN A 115 4.93 14.98 9.31
CA GLN A 115 4.17 16.05 9.96
C GLN A 115 4.45 16.20 11.46
N GLY A 116 5.40 15.45 12.02
CA GLY A 116 5.75 15.46 13.45
C GLY A 116 4.93 14.49 14.30
N ALA A 117 4.24 13.55 13.65
CA ALA A 117 3.37 12.55 14.26
C ALA A 117 2.32 13.16 15.21
N PRO A 118 1.49 14.13 14.78
CA PRO A 118 0.49 14.76 15.65
C PRO A 118 -0.59 13.76 16.08
N GLN A 119 -1.10 13.90 17.31
CA GLN A 119 -2.25 13.14 17.81
C GLN A 119 -3.56 13.88 17.48
N ASN A 120 -3.97 13.84 16.22
CA ASN A 120 -5.15 14.52 15.69
C ASN A 120 -6.22 13.57 15.14
#